data_AF-B0DRM6-F1
#
_entry.id   AF-B0DRM6-F1
#
_cell.length_a   1.000
_cell.length_b   1.000
_cell.length_c   1.000
_cell.angle_alpha   90.00
_cell.angle_beta   90.00
_cell.angle_gamma   90.00
#
_symmetry.space_group_name_H-M   'P 1'
#
loop_
_entity.id
_entity.type
_entity.pdbx_description
1 polymer ?
#
loop_
_entity_poly.entity_id
_entity_poly.type
_entity_poly.pdbx_seq_one_letter_code
_entity_poly.pdbx_strand_id
1 'polypeptide(L)'
;MSTSNEAVITPNSGSAAETNSTRQSNAQVGERDSNPSTVNPNQGQEPIVDNERSGATGDEEFVAGTSGNFPIANAALASCNAILEGYRSSRISKGIALCRIYTTLLEAVPDDESTSATVEEAFSRFLTIIENHQGHLAEAEHQSPQPIPEANPDDEDLGDIPSPKRAKPDDSKFPWTISDFIHGASLSPSLSKSLELLKLYAIDPKGTKRSLINSPSCPEFPDSEWTNVLAGRAINLDAVLTGYYSTSNNDERVEEIGDFEIRFGTVNPTKIVSTAGEWSITWNRSSRAICAAFPHRAGELAQYAEYIIGLFAATDVHFHDRVILFDKAVRRRVGARRDLELTDFNKFFDLRSTHMDSIGAAVVQRASAATPGKPSATSRKRLSEPCNRWNEGLCTLESTQCRRLHVCSKCLSSGHKNNDCPK
;
A
#
# COMPACT_ATOMS: atom_id res chain seq x y z
N MET A 1 -13.66 -24.62 -70.95
CA MET A 1 -15.06 -24.95 -70.62
C MET A 1 -15.24 -24.54 -69.17
N SER A 2 -15.53 -23.27 -68.84
CA SER A 2 -16.53 -22.34 -69.43
C SER A 2 -17.95 -22.86 -69.15
N THR A 3 -18.90 -22.11 -68.62
CA THR A 3 -19.04 -20.63 -68.46
C THR A 3 -19.25 -20.26 -66.97
N SER A 4 -18.93 -19.08 -66.42
CA SER A 4 -19.17 -17.68 -66.85
C SER A 4 -20.65 -17.28 -66.85
N ASN A 5 -21.01 -16.32 -65.98
CA ASN A 5 -21.91 -15.21 -66.33
C ASN A 5 -21.81 -14.10 -65.27
N GLU A 6 -21.22 -12.98 -65.66
CA GLU A 6 -21.42 -11.70 -64.98
C GLU A 6 -22.71 -11.05 -65.48
N ALA A 7 -23.27 -10.15 -64.69
CA ALA A 7 -24.22 -9.14 -65.15
C ALA A 7 -23.98 -7.83 -64.38
N VAL A 8 -22.90 -7.14 -64.73
CA VAL A 8 -22.63 -5.77 -64.29
C VAL A 8 -23.38 -4.81 -65.21
N ILE A 9 -23.89 -3.69 -64.69
CA ILE A 9 -23.76 -2.32 -65.23
C ILE A 9 -24.77 -1.37 -64.57
N THR A 10 -24.27 -0.19 -64.23
CA THR A 10 -24.91 0.99 -63.64
C THR A 10 -25.42 1.89 -64.79
N PRO A 11 -25.24 3.22 -64.85
CA PRO A 11 -25.34 4.29 -63.85
C PRO A 11 -26.37 5.38 -64.25
N ASN A 12 -26.67 6.32 -63.34
CA ASN A 12 -26.63 7.78 -63.58
C ASN A 12 -27.35 8.59 -62.47
N SER A 13 -27.12 9.89 -62.28
CA SER A 13 -25.87 10.70 -62.37
C SER A 13 -26.18 12.17 -62.03
N GLY A 14 -25.23 12.86 -61.39
CA GLY A 14 -25.06 14.30 -61.52
C GLY A 14 -25.80 15.21 -60.52
N SER A 15 -25.31 16.43 -60.27
CA SER A 15 -24.02 16.98 -60.74
C SER A 15 -23.61 18.24 -59.97
N ALA A 16 -22.32 18.60 -60.11
CA ALA A 16 -21.73 19.93 -59.92
C ALA A 16 -21.72 20.54 -58.48
N ALA A 17 -20.69 21.29 -58.06
CA ALA A 17 -19.35 21.49 -58.64
C ALA A 17 -18.38 22.10 -57.60
N GLU A 18 -17.10 21.71 -57.67
CA GLU A 18 -15.89 22.57 -57.72
C GLU A 18 -15.61 23.67 -56.64
N THR A 19 -14.36 24.10 -56.36
CA THR A 19 -12.98 23.59 -56.60
C THR A 19 -11.99 24.29 -55.63
N ASN A 20 -10.73 23.83 -55.64
CA ASN A 20 -9.50 24.57 -55.36
C ASN A 20 -9.03 24.82 -53.91
N SER A 21 -7.78 24.42 -53.68
CA SER A 21 -6.89 24.83 -52.60
C SER A 21 -5.93 25.90 -53.10
N THR A 22 -5.52 26.85 -52.25
CA THR A 22 -4.38 27.77 -52.50
C THR A 22 -3.84 28.34 -51.17
N ARG A 23 -2.53 28.60 -51.12
CA ARG A 23 -1.77 29.22 -50.00
C ARG A 23 -1.62 30.75 -50.22
N GLN A 24 -1.03 31.43 -49.22
CA GLN A 24 -0.50 32.82 -49.25
C GLN A 24 -1.56 33.93 -49.03
N SER A 25 -1.23 35.12 -48.49
CA SER A 25 -0.15 35.55 -47.56
C SER A 25 -0.31 37.04 -47.19
N ASN A 26 0.13 37.46 -45.99
CA ASN A 26 0.38 38.86 -45.57
C ASN A 26 -0.84 39.82 -45.54
N ALA A 27 -0.86 40.95 -44.82
CA ALA A 27 -0.17 41.47 -43.61
C ALA A 27 -1.03 42.70 -43.12
N GLN A 28 -0.62 43.73 -42.36
CA GLN A 28 0.65 44.20 -41.78
C GLN A 28 0.36 45.23 -40.65
N VAL A 29 1.43 45.75 -40.00
CA VAL A 29 1.52 46.92 -39.10
C VAL A 29 1.05 46.71 -37.64
N GLY A 30 1.91 46.91 -36.63
CA GLY A 30 3.36 47.17 -36.73
C GLY A 30 4.09 47.36 -35.39
N GLU A 31 5.43 47.31 -35.49
CA GLU A 31 6.45 48.12 -34.78
C GLU A 31 6.40 48.24 -33.23
N ARG A 32 7.49 48.10 -32.45
CA ARG A 32 8.93 48.34 -32.68
C ARG A 32 9.77 47.24 -32.00
N ASP A 33 10.74 46.63 -32.68
CA ASP A 33 12.17 47.02 -32.81
C ASP A 33 13.02 46.87 -31.54
N SER A 34 14.28 46.39 -31.60
CA SER A 34 14.95 45.60 -32.66
C SER A 34 16.18 44.89 -32.07
N ASN A 35 16.82 44.00 -32.85
CA ASN A 35 17.77 42.99 -32.35
C ASN A 35 19.27 43.41 -32.52
N PRO A 36 20.30 42.55 -32.73
CA PRO A 36 21.53 42.63 -31.93
C PRO A 36 22.80 42.91 -32.75
N SER A 37 23.99 42.81 -32.12
CA SER A 37 25.18 42.21 -32.75
C SER A 37 26.29 41.82 -31.77
N THR A 38 27.08 40.82 -32.16
CA THR A 38 28.29 40.29 -31.51
C THR A 38 29.55 41.06 -31.91
N VAL A 39 30.63 41.01 -31.09
CA VAL A 39 32.04 40.77 -31.51
C VAL A 39 32.98 40.64 -30.28
N ASN A 40 34.14 39.99 -30.47
CA ASN A 40 35.21 39.66 -29.49
C ASN A 40 36.51 40.45 -29.87
N PRO A 41 37.72 40.35 -29.25
CA PRO A 41 38.17 39.81 -27.96
C PRO A 41 39.22 40.74 -27.22
N ASN A 42 40.05 40.16 -26.34
CA ASN A 42 41.53 40.36 -26.17
C ASN A 42 42.18 41.07 -24.92
N GLN A 43 43.12 40.33 -24.31
CA GLN A 43 44.46 40.69 -23.75
C GLN A 43 44.71 41.40 -22.38
N GLY A 44 45.82 40.98 -21.74
CA GLY A 44 46.48 41.55 -20.53
C GLY A 44 46.32 40.72 -19.23
N GLN A 45 47.29 40.02 -18.59
CA GLN A 45 48.70 39.59 -18.81
C GLN A 45 49.65 39.94 -17.63
N GLU A 46 49.74 39.02 -16.64
CA GLU A 46 50.96 38.60 -15.86
C GLU A 46 51.81 39.64 -15.06
N PRO A 47 52.93 39.26 -14.36
CA PRO A 47 53.06 38.23 -13.30
C PRO A 47 53.92 38.67 -12.06
N ILE A 48 53.97 37.85 -10.99
CA ILE A 48 55.03 37.82 -9.94
C ILE A 48 55.23 36.33 -9.54
N VAL A 49 56.23 35.60 -10.06
CA VAL A 49 57.66 35.50 -9.68
C VAL A 49 57.94 34.55 -8.49
N ASP A 50 58.88 33.62 -8.74
CA ASP A 50 59.27 32.47 -7.93
C ASP A 50 60.15 32.78 -6.71
N ASN A 51 60.41 31.74 -5.89
CA ASN A 51 61.73 31.58 -5.27
C ASN A 51 62.07 30.09 -5.02
N GLU A 52 63.10 29.57 -5.68
CA GLU A 52 63.69 28.25 -5.39
C GLU A 52 64.61 28.29 -4.16
N ARG A 53 64.84 27.15 -3.47
CA ARG A 53 66.23 26.70 -3.23
C ARG A 53 66.44 25.22 -2.85
N SER A 54 66.99 24.46 -3.81
CA SER A 54 68.08 23.47 -3.74
C SER A 54 68.32 22.57 -2.50
N GLY A 55 68.18 21.25 -2.70
CA GLY A 55 69.24 20.23 -2.47
C GLY A 55 69.57 19.74 -1.05
N ALA A 56 70.36 18.67 -0.86
CA ALA A 56 70.84 17.62 -1.78
C ALA A 56 71.49 16.43 -1.01
N THR A 57 71.66 15.28 -1.69
CA THR A 57 72.53 14.11 -1.38
C THR A 57 72.27 13.28 -0.10
N GLY A 58 72.49 11.96 -0.20
CA GLY A 58 72.36 11.00 0.91
C GLY A 58 72.12 9.57 0.44
N ASP A 59 73.14 8.93 -0.14
CA ASP A 59 73.08 7.52 -0.57
C ASP A 59 73.24 6.55 0.63
N GLU A 60 72.40 5.53 0.73
CA GLU A 60 72.70 4.27 1.45
C GLU A 60 72.12 3.06 0.69
N GLU A 61 72.64 1.86 1.00
CA GLU A 61 72.75 0.78 0.01
C GLU A 61 71.64 -0.30 0.06
N PHE A 62 71.55 -1.07 -1.03
CA PHE A 62 70.46 -2.00 -1.32
C PHE A 62 70.72 -3.42 -0.76
N VAL A 63 69.88 -3.89 0.18
CA VAL A 63 69.83 -5.31 0.58
C VAL A 63 68.38 -5.82 0.48
N ALA A 64 68.18 -6.90 -0.26
CA ALA A 64 66.86 -7.39 -0.65
C ALA A 64 66.19 -8.30 0.42
N GLY A 65 64.86 -8.23 0.50
CA GLY A 65 64.04 -8.94 1.49
C GLY A 65 62.66 -9.42 0.99
N THR A 66 62.59 -9.90 -0.26
CA THR A 66 61.42 -10.65 -0.82
C THR A 66 60.02 -10.05 -0.63
N SER A 67 59.69 -9.01 -1.40
CA SER A 67 58.28 -8.66 -1.70
C SER A 67 57.79 -9.39 -2.95
N GLY A 68 56.89 -10.37 -2.80
CA GLY A 68 56.23 -11.08 -3.90
C GLY A 68 55.17 -10.21 -4.59
N ASN A 69 55.62 -9.20 -5.34
CA ASN A 69 54.78 -8.11 -5.83
C ASN A 69 54.00 -8.47 -7.12
N PHE A 70 52.83 -9.10 -6.99
CA PHE A 70 51.94 -9.39 -8.13
C PHE A 70 51.18 -8.12 -8.60
N PRO A 71 51.33 -7.67 -9.87
CA PRO A 71 50.72 -6.42 -10.35
C PRO A 71 49.18 -6.37 -10.37
N ILE A 72 48.51 -7.48 -10.10
CA ILE A 72 47.06 -7.66 -10.17
C ILE A 72 46.34 -7.01 -8.96
N ALA A 73 47.01 -6.90 -7.81
CA ALA A 73 46.34 -6.63 -6.53
C ALA A 73 45.68 -5.24 -6.41
N ASN A 74 46.30 -4.18 -6.94
CA ASN A 74 45.94 -2.80 -6.56
C ASN A 74 44.56 -2.34 -7.06
N ALA A 75 44.17 -2.71 -8.28
CA ALA A 75 42.87 -2.31 -8.84
C ALA A 75 41.70 -3.07 -8.19
N ALA A 76 41.89 -4.36 -7.90
CA ALA A 76 40.94 -5.18 -7.17
C ALA A 76 40.74 -4.68 -5.73
N LEU A 77 41.85 -4.38 -5.04
CA LEU A 77 41.85 -3.85 -3.67
C LEU A 77 41.21 -2.45 -3.59
N ALA A 78 41.45 -1.58 -4.57
CA ALA A 78 40.77 -0.28 -4.66
C ALA A 78 39.25 -0.44 -4.85
N SER A 79 38.80 -1.37 -5.71
CA SER A 79 37.38 -1.68 -5.91
C SER A 79 36.73 -2.28 -4.64
N CYS A 80 37.40 -3.21 -3.96
CA CYS A 80 36.94 -3.77 -2.69
C CYS A 80 36.84 -2.71 -1.59
N ASN A 81 37.80 -1.77 -1.52
CA ASN A 81 37.74 -0.63 -0.61
C ASN A 81 36.59 0.34 -0.95
N ALA A 82 36.30 0.59 -2.23
CA ALA A 82 35.12 1.39 -2.61
C ALA A 82 33.80 0.71 -2.20
N ILE A 83 33.74 -0.63 -2.23
CA ILE A 83 32.60 -1.40 -1.70
C ILE A 83 32.54 -1.29 -0.16
N LEU A 84 33.68 -1.38 0.54
CA LEU A 84 33.74 -1.13 1.99
C LEU A 84 33.26 0.27 2.38
N GLU A 85 33.64 1.32 1.65
CA GLU A 85 33.14 2.68 1.93
C GLU A 85 31.65 2.83 1.62
N GLY A 86 31.14 2.13 0.60
CA GLY A 86 29.70 1.98 0.38
C GLY A 86 28.99 1.33 1.58
N TYR A 87 29.62 0.36 2.23
CA TYR A 87 29.09 -0.29 3.44
C TYR A 87 29.18 0.62 4.67
N ARG A 88 30.34 1.23 4.94
CA ARG A 88 30.58 2.17 6.05
C ARG A 88 29.64 3.39 6.01
N SER A 89 29.38 3.91 4.82
CA SER A 89 28.40 4.99 4.61
C SER A 89 26.94 4.53 4.57
N SER A 90 26.64 3.28 4.97
CA SER A 90 25.30 2.68 5.01
C SER A 90 24.54 2.68 3.67
N ARG A 91 25.25 2.76 2.53
CA ARG A 91 24.66 2.76 1.17
C ARG A 91 24.36 1.36 0.64
N ILE A 92 24.98 0.33 1.22
CA ILE A 92 24.73 -1.09 0.91
C ILE A 92 24.72 -1.93 2.20
N SER A 93 24.01 -3.05 2.20
CA SER A 93 23.96 -3.98 3.33
C SER A 93 25.20 -4.89 3.41
N LYS A 94 25.45 -5.52 4.57
CA LYS A 94 26.56 -6.49 4.76
C LYS A 94 26.55 -7.60 3.69
N GLY A 95 25.38 -8.16 3.38
CA GLY A 95 25.25 -9.18 2.34
C GLY A 95 25.68 -8.68 0.95
N ILE A 96 25.22 -7.49 0.56
CA ILE A 96 25.60 -6.87 -0.73
C ILE A 96 27.10 -6.55 -0.76
N ALA A 97 27.68 -6.07 0.34
CA ALA A 97 29.11 -5.79 0.45
C ALA A 97 29.95 -7.07 0.31
N LEU A 98 29.62 -8.12 1.07
CA LEU A 98 30.34 -9.40 1.02
C LEU A 98 30.24 -10.06 -0.35
N CYS A 99 29.04 -10.17 -0.93
CA CYS A 99 28.88 -10.75 -2.27
C CYS A 99 29.70 -9.99 -3.33
N ARG A 100 29.65 -8.64 -3.33
CA ARG A 100 30.42 -7.84 -4.29
C ARG A 100 31.92 -7.96 -4.10
N ILE A 101 32.43 -7.95 -2.86
CA ILE A 101 33.86 -8.13 -2.59
C ILE A 101 34.31 -9.52 -3.07
N TYR A 102 33.54 -10.58 -2.77
CA TYR A 102 33.87 -11.93 -3.24
C TYR A 102 33.90 -12.03 -4.78
N THR A 103 32.89 -11.47 -5.46
CA THR A 103 32.86 -11.39 -6.93
C THR A 103 34.05 -10.60 -7.49
N THR A 104 34.37 -9.42 -6.95
CA THR A 104 35.51 -8.61 -7.39
C THR A 104 36.86 -9.28 -7.14
N LEU A 105 36.99 -10.11 -6.10
CA LEU A 105 38.21 -10.90 -5.87
C LEU A 105 38.34 -12.08 -6.85
N LEU A 106 37.23 -12.72 -7.23
CA LEU A 106 37.22 -13.75 -8.29
C LEU A 106 37.51 -13.14 -9.67
N GLU A 107 36.83 -12.05 -10.05
CA GLU A 107 36.98 -11.40 -11.36
C GLU A 107 38.39 -10.84 -11.61
N ALA A 108 39.12 -10.49 -10.55
CA ALA A 108 40.47 -9.95 -10.65
C ALA A 108 41.56 -11.01 -10.88
N VAL A 109 41.25 -12.30 -10.76
CA VAL A 109 42.22 -13.34 -10.44
C VAL A 109 42.05 -14.55 -11.38
N PRO A 110 43.14 -15.07 -11.99
CA PRO A 110 43.03 -16.14 -12.99
C PRO A 110 42.69 -17.51 -12.38
N ASP A 111 41.96 -18.33 -13.14
CA ASP A 111 41.64 -19.73 -12.81
C ASP A 111 42.90 -20.60 -12.75
N ASP A 112 43.35 -20.88 -11.52
CA ASP A 112 44.33 -21.93 -11.19
C ASP A 112 44.03 -22.51 -9.79
N GLU A 113 44.37 -23.79 -9.58
CA GLU A 113 44.01 -24.54 -8.37
C GLU A 113 44.68 -24.01 -7.10
N SER A 114 45.86 -23.39 -7.20
CA SER A 114 46.52 -22.71 -6.06
C SER A 114 45.83 -21.40 -5.64
N THR A 115 44.91 -20.90 -6.48
CA THR A 115 44.49 -19.50 -6.46
C THR A 115 43.19 -19.27 -5.69
N SER A 116 42.31 -20.27 -5.56
CA SER A 116 41.11 -20.20 -4.69
C SER A 116 41.47 -19.85 -3.25
N ALA A 117 42.52 -20.47 -2.70
CA ALA A 117 43.02 -20.20 -1.35
C ALA A 117 43.45 -18.72 -1.17
N THR A 118 44.00 -18.09 -2.22
CA THR A 118 44.40 -16.68 -2.19
C THR A 118 43.16 -15.75 -2.16
N VAL A 119 42.11 -16.11 -2.89
CA VAL A 119 40.81 -15.39 -2.86
C VAL A 119 40.13 -15.55 -1.49
N GLU A 120 40.14 -16.75 -0.91
CA GLU A 120 39.58 -17.01 0.43
C GLU A 120 40.34 -16.27 1.54
N GLU A 121 41.68 -16.21 1.49
CA GLU A 121 42.50 -15.46 2.44
C GLU A 121 42.25 -13.94 2.31
N ALA A 122 42.16 -13.41 1.09
CA ALA A 122 41.81 -12.02 0.84
C ALA A 122 40.40 -11.69 1.32
N PHE A 123 39.41 -12.53 1.01
CA PHE A 123 38.02 -12.35 1.42
C PHE A 123 37.87 -12.38 2.96
N SER A 124 38.61 -13.27 3.63
CA SER A 124 38.62 -13.36 5.09
C SER A 124 39.08 -12.05 5.75
N ARG A 125 40.09 -11.37 5.20
CA ARG A 125 40.50 -10.04 5.66
C ARG A 125 39.38 -9.00 5.51
N PHE A 126 38.67 -8.99 4.38
CA PHE A 126 37.56 -8.07 4.16
C PHE A 126 36.35 -8.36 5.06
N LEU A 127 36.06 -9.63 5.33
CA LEU A 127 35.05 -10.05 6.31
C LEU A 127 35.37 -9.52 7.71
N THR A 128 36.62 -9.67 8.17
CA THR A 128 37.08 -9.12 9.46
C THR A 128 36.92 -7.59 9.54
N ILE A 129 37.21 -6.85 8.46
CA ILE A 129 37.04 -5.38 8.42
C ILE A 129 35.56 -5.00 8.54
N ILE A 130 34.66 -5.74 7.89
CA ILE A 130 33.21 -5.55 7.99
C ILE A 130 32.72 -5.84 9.42
N GLU A 131 33.20 -6.90 10.05
CA GLU A 131 32.73 -7.33 11.37
C GLU A 131 33.25 -6.44 12.50
N ASN A 132 34.50 -5.99 12.43
CA ASN A 132 35.01 -4.97 13.35
C ASN A 132 34.22 -3.66 13.25
N HIS A 133 33.79 -3.26 12.04
CA HIS A 133 32.93 -2.07 11.88
C HIS A 133 31.55 -2.26 12.51
N GLN A 134 30.94 -3.45 12.43
CA GLN A 134 29.71 -3.76 13.16
C GLN A 134 29.90 -3.70 14.68
N GLY A 135 31.02 -4.24 15.18
CA GLY A 135 31.38 -4.19 16.60
C GLY A 135 31.46 -2.75 17.11
N HIS A 136 32.21 -1.89 16.42
CA HIS A 136 32.34 -0.48 16.81
C HIS A 136 31.03 0.32 16.74
N LEU A 137 30.12 0.01 15.82
CA LEU A 137 28.80 0.65 15.78
C LEU A 137 27.92 0.25 16.98
N ALA A 138 27.91 -1.03 17.34
CA ALA A 138 27.17 -1.51 18.52
C ALA A 138 27.79 -0.98 19.84
N GLU A 139 29.12 -0.93 19.92
CA GLU A 139 29.84 -0.38 21.07
C GLU A 139 29.60 1.13 21.22
N ALA A 140 29.56 1.89 20.12
CA ALA A 140 29.20 3.31 20.14
C ALA A 140 27.74 3.55 20.57
N GLU A 141 26.79 2.70 20.16
CA GLU A 141 25.40 2.77 20.61
C GLU A 141 25.31 2.58 22.14
N HIS A 142 26.06 1.62 22.68
CA HIS A 142 26.14 1.36 24.12
C HIS A 142 26.88 2.45 24.94
N GLN A 143 27.76 3.26 24.32
CA GLN A 143 28.51 4.33 25.00
C GLN A 143 27.81 5.70 24.98
N SER A 144 26.53 5.76 24.57
CA SER A 144 25.71 6.98 24.63
C SER A 144 25.68 7.58 26.06
N PRO A 145 26.01 8.87 26.27
CA PRO A 145 26.12 9.46 27.62
C PRO A 145 24.83 9.37 28.45
N GLN A 146 24.97 8.99 29.72
CA GLN A 146 23.91 9.11 30.72
C GLN A 146 23.57 10.60 30.96
N PRO A 147 22.29 10.96 31.18
CA PRO A 147 21.93 12.29 31.65
C PRO A 147 22.62 12.62 32.98
N ILE A 148 23.05 13.87 33.13
CA ILE A 148 23.64 14.38 34.37
C ILE A 148 22.54 14.37 35.46
N PRO A 149 22.80 13.88 36.69
CA PRO A 149 21.86 14.00 37.79
C PRO A 149 21.81 15.45 38.27
N GLU A 150 20.72 16.17 37.96
CA GLU A 150 20.38 17.37 38.72
C GLU A 150 19.80 16.97 40.07
N ALA A 151 20.35 17.55 41.15
CA ALA A 151 19.93 17.25 42.51
C ALA A 151 19.13 18.42 43.08
N ASN A 152 17.90 18.15 43.51
CA ASN A 152 17.41 18.54 44.84
C ASN A 152 16.18 17.68 45.24
N PRO A 153 15.89 17.56 46.55
CA PRO A 153 14.86 16.67 47.09
C PRO A 153 13.48 17.33 47.22
N ASP A 154 12.54 16.57 47.80
CA ASP A 154 11.15 16.92 48.17
C ASP A 154 10.23 17.12 46.93
N ASP A 155 9.16 16.36 46.68
CA ASP A 155 8.18 15.74 47.59
C ASP A 155 7.98 14.21 47.43
N GLU A 156 7.31 13.58 48.42
CA GLU A 156 6.79 12.21 48.33
C GLU A 156 5.36 12.17 47.72
N ASP A 157 5.15 11.47 46.60
CA ASP A 157 3.84 10.90 46.25
C ASP A 157 3.96 9.56 45.47
N LEU A 158 2.86 8.80 45.46
CA LEU A 158 2.80 7.35 45.34
C LEU A 158 2.99 6.81 43.91
N GLY A 159 4.26 6.59 43.54
CA GLY A 159 4.76 5.44 42.78
C GLY A 159 3.91 4.88 41.63
N ASP A 160 4.12 5.42 40.43
CA ASP A 160 3.87 4.67 39.18
C ASP A 160 5.11 3.80 38.86
N ILE A 161 4.89 2.53 38.48
CA ILE A 161 5.96 1.55 38.26
C ILE A 161 6.36 1.60 36.78
N PRO A 162 7.61 2.00 36.43
CA PRO A 162 8.03 2.05 35.04
C PRO A 162 7.96 0.67 34.38
N SER A 163 6.93 0.46 33.56
CA SER A 163 6.73 -0.83 32.89
C SER A 163 7.99 -1.21 32.07
N PRO A 164 8.49 -2.45 32.19
CA PRO A 164 9.77 -2.81 31.60
C PRO A 164 9.70 -2.67 30.08
N LYS A 165 10.56 -1.83 29.51
CA LYS A 165 10.69 -1.62 28.06
C LYS A 165 10.87 -2.98 27.38
N ARG A 166 9.80 -3.50 26.77
CA ARG A 166 9.83 -4.79 26.06
C ARG A 166 10.95 -4.73 25.03
N ALA A 167 11.88 -5.69 25.09
CA ALA A 167 12.90 -5.84 24.06
C ALA A 167 12.21 -5.93 22.69
N LYS A 168 12.57 -5.03 21.77
CA LYS A 168 12.08 -5.12 20.39
C LYS A 168 12.60 -6.44 19.80
N PRO A 169 11.76 -7.25 19.14
CA PRO A 169 12.24 -8.35 18.32
C PRO A 169 13.26 -7.85 17.29
N ASP A 170 14.17 -8.74 16.91
CA ASP A 170 15.08 -8.48 15.79
C ASP A 170 14.34 -8.77 14.48
N ASP A 171 13.92 -7.71 13.79
CA ASP A 171 13.16 -7.77 12.54
C ASP A 171 13.86 -8.59 11.44
N SER A 172 15.20 -8.73 11.49
CA SER A 172 15.95 -9.54 10.54
C SER A 172 15.73 -11.05 10.73
N LYS A 173 15.31 -11.48 11.92
CA LYS A 173 15.06 -12.89 12.27
C LYS A 173 13.63 -13.34 11.96
N PHE A 174 12.74 -12.48 11.50
CA PHE A 174 11.40 -12.90 11.10
C PHE A 174 11.44 -13.78 9.83
N PRO A 175 10.74 -14.94 9.79
CA PRO A 175 10.79 -15.85 8.64
C PRO A 175 10.35 -15.21 7.30
N TRP A 176 9.45 -14.23 7.36
CA TRP A 176 9.02 -13.50 6.16
C TRP A 176 10.09 -12.53 5.64
N THR A 177 11.01 -12.01 6.44
CA THR A 177 12.05 -11.06 5.97
C THR A 177 12.95 -11.66 4.88
N ILE A 178 13.24 -12.97 4.95
CA ILE A 178 13.96 -13.70 3.89
C ILE A 178 13.06 -13.95 2.67
N SER A 179 11.80 -14.29 2.91
CA SER A 179 10.79 -14.49 1.84
C SER A 179 10.54 -13.20 1.05
N ASP A 180 10.44 -12.06 1.72
CA ASP A 180 10.20 -10.74 1.16
C ASP A 180 11.38 -10.27 0.30
N PHE A 181 12.62 -10.65 0.63
CA PHE A 181 13.79 -10.39 -0.22
C PHE A 181 13.71 -11.15 -1.55
N ILE A 182 13.33 -12.43 -1.51
CA ILE A 182 13.20 -13.28 -2.72
C ILE A 182 12.00 -12.84 -3.56
N HIS A 183 10.83 -12.67 -2.94
CA HIS A 183 9.61 -12.23 -3.64
C HIS A 183 9.75 -10.80 -4.16
N GLY A 184 10.44 -9.91 -3.43
CA GLY A 184 10.71 -8.51 -3.82
C GLY A 184 11.31 -8.36 -5.21
N ALA A 185 12.19 -9.28 -5.62
CA ALA A 185 12.78 -9.32 -6.95
C ALA A 185 11.78 -9.68 -8.09
N SER A 186 10.57 -10.15 -7.75
CA SER A 186 9.50 -10.51 -8.70
C SER A 186 8.32 -9.52 -8.72
N LEU A 187 8.34 -8.49 -7.86
CA LEU A 187 7.27 -7.50 -7.76
C LEU A 187 7.34 -6.46 -8.88
N SER A 188 6.19 -5.88 -9.26
CA SER A 188 6.18 -4.78 -10.23
C SER A 188 6.88 -3.54 -9.65
N PRO A 189 7.53 -2.68 -10.47
CA PRO A 189 8.16 -1.45 -9.98
C PRO A 189 7.18 -0.49 -9.28
N SER A 190 5.91 -0.48 -9.74
CA SER A 190 4.83 0.30 -9.14
C SER A 190 4.45 -0.24 -7.75
N LEU A 191 4.33 -1.56 -7.62
CA LEU A 191 4.00 -2.19 -6.35
C LEU A 191 5.16 -2.10 -5.35
N SER A 192 6.42 -2.32 -5.78
CA SER A 192 7.61 -2.11 -4.93
C SER A 192 7.67 -0.69 -4.35
N LYS A 193 7.47 0.33 -5.20
CA LYS A 193 7.40 1.74 -4.76
C LYS A 193 6.20 2.02 -3.85
N SER A 194 5.10 1.27 -3.99
CA SER A 194 3.97 1.34 -3.05
C SER A 194 4.35 0.76 -1.68
N LEU A 195 5.12 -0.32 -1.62
CA LEU A 195 5.61 -0.89 -0.36
C LEU A 195 6.62 0.02 0.35
N GLU A 196 7.47 0.72 -0.39
CA GLU A 196 8.39 1.75 0.15
C GLU A 196 7.62 2.89 0.83
N LEU A 197 6.61 3.44 0.15
CA LEU A 197 5.77 4.50 0.72
C LEU A 197 4.93 4.00 1.91
N LEU A 198 4.41 2.77 1.86
CA LEU A 198 3.71 2.18 3.01
C LEU A 198 4.62 1.99 4.24
N LYS A 199 5.90 1.63 4.04
CA LYS A 199 6.90 1.57 5.12
C LYS A 199 7.16 2.96 5.69
N LEU A 200 7.30 3.98 4.85
CA LEU A 200 7.48 5.38 5.28
C LEU A 200 6.26 5.89 6.10
N TYR A 201 5.05 5.65 5.62
CA TYR A 201 3.81 6.08 6.29
C TYR A 201 3.54 5.35 7.61
N ALA A 202 4.09 4.15 7.79
CA ALA A 202 4.00 3.39 9.02
C ALA A 202 4.89 3.93 10.16
N ILE A 203 5.88 4.79 9.87
CA ILE A 203 6.80 5.35 10.89
C ILE A 203 6.06 6.29 11.85
N ASP A 204 5.28 7.23 11.29
CA ASP A 204 4.32 8.05 12.04
C ASP A 204 3.04 8.21 11.20
N PRO A 205 2.03 7.35 11.39
CA PRO A 205 0.76 7.46 10.68
C PRO A 205 -0.02 8.74 10.99
N LYS A 206 0.10 9.29 12.21
CA LYS A 206 -0.62 10.51 12.64
C LYS A 206 0.02 11.75 12.02
N GLY A 207 1.34 11.88 12.08
CA GLY A 207 2.11 12.94 11.43
C GLY A 207 2.05 12.88 9.91
N THR A 208 2.12 11.68 9.31
CA THR A 208 1.95 11.49 7.85
C THR A 208 0.59 12.00 7.39
N LYS A 209 -0.49 11.59 8.08
CA LYS A 209 -1.86 12.02 7.76
C LYS A 209 -2.04 13.55 7.91
N ARG A 210 -1.53 14.13 8.99
CA ARG A 210 -1.52 15.59 9.22
C ARG A 210 -0.73 16.34 8.12
N SER A 211 0.41 15.81 7.70
CA SER A 211 1.23 16.38 6.61
C SER A 211 0.48 16.34 5.28
N LEU A 212 -0.15 15.21 4.95
CA LEU A 212 -0.93 15.03 3.72
C LEU A 212 -2.16 15.94 3.67
N ILE A 213 -2.95 16.02 4.75
CA ILE A 213 -4.16 16.86 4.82
C ILE A 213 -3.80 18.36 4.73
N ASN A 214 -2.65 18.77 5.26
CA ASN A 214 -2.16 20.14 5.15
C ASN A 214 -1.52 20.48 3.79
N SER A 215 -1.42 19.53 2.85
CA SER A 215 -0.87 19.81 1.51
C SER A 215 -1.86 20.60 0.65
N PRO A 216 -1.46 21.70 -0.02
CA PRO A 216 -2.32 22.44 -0.95
C PRO A 216 -2.84 21.61 -2.14
N SER A 217 -2.24 20.45 -2.43
CA SER A 217 -2.69 19.52 -3.48
C SER A 217 -3.65 18.44 -2.98
N CYS A 218 -4.00 18.44 -1.69
CA CYS A 218 -4.80 17.38 -1.07
C CYS A 218 -6.28 17.47 -1.51
N PRO A 219 -6.88 16.39 -2.05
CA PRO A 219 -8.29 16.38 -2.40
C PRO A 219 -9.20 16.23 -1.17
N GLU A 220 -10.38 16.83 -1.23
CA GLU A 220 -11.47 16.58 -0.28
C GLU A 220 -11.85 15.09 -0.26
N PHE A 221 -11.66 14.44 0.91
CA PHE A 221 -11.87 13.01 1.11
C PHE A 221 -12.13 12.70 2.60
N PRO A 222 -12.89 11.64 2.96
CA PRO A 222 -13.22 11.34 4.36
C PRO A 222 -11.99 11.01 5.21
N ASP A 223 -11.95 11.50 6.44
CA ASP A 223 -10.82 11.37 7.36
C ASP A 223 -10.55 9.91 7.78
N SER A 224 -11.61 9.14 8.01
CA SER A 224 -11.59 7.69 8.21
C SER A 224 -10.96 6.95 7.01
N GLU A 225 -11.29 7.36 5.77
CA GLU A 225 -10.77 6.74 4.55
C GLU A 225 -9.35 7.19 4.19
N TRP A 226 -8.90 8.39 4.56
CA TRP A 226 -7.48 8.78 4.50
C TRP A 226 -6.60 7.80 5.29
N THR A 227 -7.10 7.34 6.43
CA THR A 227 -6.44 6.33 7.27
C THR A 227 -6.35 4.97 6.58
N ASN A 228 -7.28 4.65 5.68
CA ASN A 228 -7.22 3.44 4.84
C ASN A 228 -6.24 3.60 3.67
N VAL A 229 -6.21 4.75 3.01
CA VAL A 229 -5.24 5.07 1.94
C VAL A 229 -3.80 4.92 2.45
N LEU A 230 -3.45 5.61 3.53
CA LEU A 230 -2.08 5.62 4.07
C LEU A 230 -1.63 4.26 4.64
N ALA A 231 -2.56 3.43 5.09
CA ALA A 231 -2.28 2.06 5.53
C ALA A 231 -2.30 1.02 4.39
N GLY A 232 -2.55 1.43 3.14
CA GLY A 232 -2.65 0.53 1.99
C GLY A 232 -3.80 -0.48 2.14
N ARG A 233 -4.90 -0.07 2.76
CA ARG A 233 -6.12 -0.87 2.95
C ARG A 233 -7.15 -0.54 1.87
N ALA A 234 -8.16 -1.40 1.75
CA ALA A 234 -9.28 -1.16 0.85
C ALA A 234 -10.15 0.00 1.33
N ILE A 235 -10.40 0.96 0.45
CA ILE A 235 -11.29 2.10 0.71
C ILE A 235 -12.76 1.65 0.74
N ASN A 236 -13.55 2.18 1.68
CA ASN A 236 -15.00 2.00 1.67
C ASN A 236 -15.70 3.05 0.80
N LEU A 237 -16.07 2.68 -0.44
CA LEU A 237 -16.80 3.58 -1.35
C LEU A 237 -18.17 4.03 -0.79
N ASP A 238 -18.79 3.26 0.11
CA ASP A 238 -20.04 3.67 0.77
C ASP A 238 -19.79 4.83 1.75
N ALA A 239 -18.64 4.83 2.45
CA ALA A 239 -18.22 5.95 3.29
C ALA A 239 -17.85 7.18 2.44
N VAL A 240 -17.19 7.00 1.30
CA VAL A 240 -16.92 8.09 0.33
C VAL A 240 -18.22 8.67 -0.23
N LEU A 241 -19.23 7.83 -0.53
CA LEU A 241 -20.56 8.29 -0.97
C LEU A 241 -21.28 9.08 0.13
N THR A 242 -21.20 8.59 1.36
CA THR A 242 -21.82 9.22 2.54
C THR A 242 -21.19 10.59 2.82
N GLY A 243 -19.85 10.66 2.83
CA GLY A 243 -19.13 11.92 3.02
C GLY A 243 -19.39 12.93 1.90
N TYR A 244 -19.45 12.49 0.64
CA TYR A 244 -19.70 13.38 -0.50
C TYR A 244 -21.10 14.05 -0.47
N TYR A 245 -22.10 13.38 0.12
CA TYR A 245 -23.44 13.96 0.32
C TYR A 245 -23.66 14.54 1.73
N SER A 246 -22.62 14.63 2.56
CA SER A 246 -22.71 15.28 3.88
C SER A 246 -22.69 16.79 3.74
N THR A 247 -23.75 17.46 4.20
CA THR A 247 -23.79 18.93 4.32
C THR A 247 -23.26 19.45 5.66
N SER A 248 -23.02 18.55 6.61
CA SER A 248 -22.35 18.81 7.88
C SER A 248 -20.86 18.47 7.79
N ASN A 249 -20.01 19.29 8.43
CA ASN A 249 -18.63 18.93 8.70
C ASN A 249 -18.61 17.60 9.48
N ASN A 250 -17.89 16.60 8.96
CA ASN A 250 -17.85 15.26 9.56
C ASN A 250 -16.87 15.23 10.74
N ASP A 251 -17.33 15.76 11.88
CA ASP A 251 -16.60 15.81 13.15
C ASP A 251 -16.59 14.41 13.80
N GLU A 252 -15.80 13.48 13.23
CA GLU A 252 -15.49 12.15 13.79
C GLU A 252 -14.63 12.30 15.05
N ARG A 253 -15.23 12.81 16.12
CA ARG A 253 -14.58 13.03 17.42
C ARG A 253 -14.50 11.71 18.17
N VAL A 254 -13.30 11.15 18.24
CA VAL A 254 -12.96 10.01 19.10
C VAL A 254 -12.42 10.55 20.42
N GLU A 255 -13.09 10.22 21.54
CA GLU A 255 -12.57 10.49 22.89
C GLU A 255 -12.26 9.17 23.60
N GLU A 256 -11.03 9.03 24.08
CA GLU A 256 -10.57 7.90 24.88
C GLU A 256 -10.75 8.24 26.37
N ILE A 257 -11.62 7.52 27.07
CA ILE A 257 -11.87 7.66 28.52
C ILE A 257 -11.32 6.41 29.21
N GLY A 258 -10.03 6.44 29.52
CA GLY A 258 -9.30 5.26 29.99
C GLY A 258 -9.33 4.16 28.94
N ASP A 259 -9.81 2.97 29.30
CA ASP A 259 -9.91 1.81 28.41
C ASP A 259 -11.04 1.91 27.36
N PHE A 260 -11.87 2.97 27.39
CA PHE A 260 -13.07 3.09 26.56
C PHE A 260 -12.93 4.14 25.45
N GLU A 261 -12.99 3.68 24.20
CA GLU A 261 -13.04 4.53 23.00
C GLU A 261 -14.49 4.94 22.68
N ILE A 262 -14.85 6.21 22.88
CA ILE A 262 -16.15 6.77 22.53
C ILE A 262 -16.06 7.53 21.20
N ARG A 263 -16.73 7.01 20.16
CA ARG A 263 -16.79 7.64 18.83
C ARG A 263 -18.08 8.43 18.66
N PHE A 264 -17.96 9.74 18.56
CA PHE A 264 -19.01 10.63 18.06
C PHE A 264 -18.84 10.82 16.54
N GLY A 265 -19.95 11.03 15.81
CA GLY A 265 -19.95 11.13 14.35
C GLY A 265 -20.60 9.94 13.63
N THR A 266 -20.54 9.93 12.31
CA THR A 266 -21.37 9.05 11.46
C THR A 266 -20.75 7.66 11.25
N VAL A 267 -20.71 6.84 12.31
CA VAL A 267 -19.98 5.54 12.35
C VAL A 267 -20.42 4.51 11.29
N ASN A 268 -21.59 4.69 10.66
CA ASN A 268 -22.08 3.82 9.59
C ASN A 268 -22.35 4.64 8.30
N PRO A 269 -21.97 4.14 7.11
CA PRO A 269 -22.36 4.75 5.84
C PRO A 269 -23.88 4.86 5.66
N THR A 270 -24.40 6.09 5.71
CA THR A 270 -25.82 6.42 5.46
C THR A 270 -26.21 6.29 3.98
N LYS A 271 -25.22 6.28 3.08
CA LYS A 271 -25.38 6.01 1.65
C LYS A 271 -24.58 4.75 1.28
N ILE A 272 -25.16 3.90 0.44
CA ILE A 272 -24.53 2.68 -0.08
C ILE A 272 -24.44 2.84 -1.59
N VAL A 273 -23.28 2.58 -2.18
CA VAL A 273 -23.11 2.56 -3.64
C VAL A 273 -23.99 1.47 -4.23
N SER A 274 -24.96 1.87 -5.06
CA SER A 274 -25.99 0.99 -5.63
C SER A 274 -26.01 0.98 -7.16
N THR A 275 -25.48 2.04 -7.78
CA THR A 275 -25.46 2.24 -9.23
C THR A 275 -24.05 2.43 -9.79
N ALA A 276 -23.87 2.17 -11.09
CA ALA A 276 -22.63 2.47 -11.83
C ALA A 276 -22.24 3.97 -11.75
N GLY A 277 -23.20 4.88 -11.64
CA GLY A 277 -22.97 6.32 -11.50
C GLY A 277 -22.38 6.70 -10.14
N GLU A 278 -23.00 6.23 -9.04
CA GLU A 278 -22.47 6.41 -7.68
C GLU A 278 -21.09 5.77 -7.53
N TRP A 279 -20.90 4.58 -8.12
CA TRP A 279 -19.60 3.91 -8.16
C TRP A 279 -18.57 4.77 -8.90
N SER A 280 -18.91 5.32 -10.07
CA SER A 280 -17.99 6.15 -10.86
C SER A 280 -17.60 7.44 -10.12
N ILE A 281 -18.55 8.10 -9.44
CA ILE A 281 -18.28 9.31 -8.64
C ILE A 281 -17.33 9.00 -7.47
N THR A 282 -17.62 7.92 -6.73
CA THR A 282 -16.82 7.52 -5.56
C THR A 282 -15.46 6.96 -5.94
N TRP A 283 -15.36 6.22 -7.04
CA TRP A 283 -14.08 5.71 -7.57
C TRP A 283 -13.19 6.84 -8.08
N ASN A 284 -13.73 7.86 -8.75
CA ASN A 284 -12.95 9.03 -9.18
C ASN A 284 -12.40 9.83 -7.97
N ARG A 285 -13.21 10.07 -6.93
CA ARG A 285 -12.73 10.68 -5.68
C ARG A 285 -11.66 9.83 -4.99
N SER A 286 -11.89 8.52 -4.87
CA SER A 286 -10.95 7.57 -4.28
C SER A 286 -9.64 7.50 -5.06
N SER A 287 -9.70 7.49 -6.39
CA SER A 287 -8.51 7.48 -7.24
C SER A 287 -7.68 8.75 -7.06
N ARG A 288 -8.30 9.93 -6.97
CA ARG A 288 -7.60 11.19 -6.65
C ARG A 288 -6.92 11.13 -5.27
N ALA A 289 -7.59 10.57 -4.26
CA ALA A 289 -7.02 10.40 -2.91
C ALA A 289 -5.85 9.40 -2.91
N ILE A 290 -5.98 8.25 -3.59
CA ILE A 290 -4.87 7.30 -3.74
C ILE A 290 -3.71 7.95 -4.50
N CYS A 291 -3.94 8.67 -5.60
CA CYS A 291 -2.88 9.35 -6.36
C CYS A 291 -2.14 10.43 -5.55
N ALA A 292 -2.80 11.08 -4.58
CA ALA A 292 -2.14 12.07 -3.71
C ALA A 292 -1.09 11.43 -2.78
N ALA A 293 -1.28 10.17 -2.38
CA ALA A 293 -0.31 9.40 -1.60
C ALA A 293 0.61 8.54 -2.49
N PHE A 294 0.11 7.96 -3.58
CA PHE A 294 0.80 7.02 -4.46
C PHE A 294 0.75 7.50 -5.93
N PRO A 295 1.47 8.58 -6.32
CA PRO A 295 1.32 9.19 -7.65
C PRO A 295 1.57 8.25 -8.83
N HIS A 296 2.43 7.25 -8.66
CA HIS A 296 2.74 6.25 -9.70
C HIS A 296 1.59 5.30 -10.00
N ARG A 297 0.60 5.16 -9.11
CA ARG A 297 -0.57 4.27 -9.30
C ARG A 297 -1.65 4.85 -10.22
N ALA A 298 -1.49 6.08 -10.72
CA ALA A 298 -2.50 6.74 -11.54
C ALA A 298 -2.93 5.92 -12.77
N GLY A 299 -1.98 5.27 -13.47
CA GLY A 299 -2.28 4.42 -14.62
C GLY A 299 -2.97 3.10 -14.26
N GLU A 300 -2.65 2.51 -13.10
CA GLU A 300 -3.32 1.31 -12.57
C GLU A 300 -4.79 1.59 -12.22
N LEU A 301 -5.04 2.71 -11.53
CA LEU A 301 -6.36 3.15 -11.09
C LEU A 301 -7.28 3.50 -12.27
N ALA A 302 -6.72 4.07 -13.35
CA ALA A 302 -7.43 4.36 -14.59
C ALA A 302 -7.82 3.06 -15.33
N GLN A 303 -6.88 2.13 -15.53
CA GLN A 303 -7.18 0.84 -16.16
C GLN A 303 -8.19 0.01 -15.35
N TYR A 304 -8.14 0.07 -14.02
CA TYR A 304 -9.16 -0.55 -13.17
C TYR A 304 -10.52 0.15 -13.30
N ALA A 305 -10.55 1.47 -13.47
CA ALA A 305 -11.79 2.21 -13.72
C ALA A 305 -12.45 1.74 -15.02
N GLU A 306 -11.70 1.70 -16.12
CA GLU A 306 -12.15 1.22 -17.43
C GLU A 306 -12.64 -0.22 -17.37
N TYR A 307 -11.93 -1.10 -16.66
CA TYR A 307 -12.33 -2.50 -16.47
C TYR A 307 -13.70 -2.62 -15.79
N ILE A 308 -13.89 -1.98 -14.63
CA ILE A 308 -15.15 -2.07 -13.87
C ILE A 308 -16.31 -1.35 -14.60
N ILE A 309 -16.06 -0.23 -15.28
CA ILE A 309 -17.04 0.44 -16.16
C ILE A 309 -17.44 -0.50 -17.31
N GLY A 310 -16.49 -1.22 -17.90
CA GLY A 310 -16.75 -2.26 -18.89
C GLY A 310 -17.62 -3.39 -18.35
N LEU A 311 -17.46 -3.79 -17.08
CA LEU A 311 -18.35 -4.76 -16.44
C LEU A 311 -19.77 -4.22 -16.24
N PHE A 312 -19.93 -2.95 -15.84
CA PHE A 312 -21.26 -2.32 -15.75
C PHE A 312 -21.93 -2.21 -17.13
N ALA A 313 -21.18 -1.89 -18.19
CA ALA A 313 -21.70 -1.81 -19.55
C ALA A 313 -22.08 -3.19 -20.13
N ALA A 314 -21.37 -4.25 -19.74
CA ALA A 314 -21.64 -5.63 -20.16
C ALA A 314 -22.63 -6.39 -19.26
N THR A 315 -23.15 -5.77 -18.19
CA THR A 315 -24.06 -6.39 -17.22
C THR A 315 -25.39 -5.63 -17.21
N ASP A 316 -26.51 -6.34 -17.24
CA ASP A 316 -27.84 -5.73 -17.09
C ASP A 316 -27.99 -5.02 -15.74
N VAL A 317 -28.73 -3.90 -15.71
CA VAL A 317 -28.92 -3.06 -14.52
C VAL A 317 -29.47 -3.82 -13.31
N HIS A 318 -30.28 -4.87 -13.51
CA HIS A 318 -30.81 -5.73 -12.45
C HIS A 318 -29.73 -6.57 -11.74
N PHE A 319 -28.50 -6.60 -12.27
CA PHE A 319 -27.35 -7.32 -11.71
C PHE A 319 -26.13 -6.41 -11.46
N HIS A 320 -26.26 -5.08 -11.53
CA HIS A 320 -25.17 -4.12 -11.24
C HIS A 320 -24.63 -4.25 -9.80
N ASP A 321 -25.46 -4.69 -8.87
CA ASP A 321 -25.08 -5.04 -7.50
C ASP A 321 -23.98 -6.12 -7.44
N ARG A 322 -23.94 -7.04 -8.41
CA ARG A 322 -22.91 -8.09 -8.50
C ARG A 322 -21.57 -7.52 -8.91
N VAL A 323 -21.57 -6.55 -9.82
CA VAL A 323 -20.36 -5.80 -10.22
C VAL A 323 -19.80 -5.04 -9.02
N ILE A 324 -20.67 -4.38 -8.24
CA ILE A 324 -20.30 -3.66 -7.01
C ILE A 324 -19.75 -4.61 -5.93
N LEU A 325 -20.32 -5.80 -5.76
CA LEU A 325 -19.81 -6.80 -4.82
C LEU A 325 -18.47 -7.40 -5.26
N PHE A 326 -18.30 -7.65 -6.56
CA PHE A 326 -17.04 -8.08 -7.15
C PHE A 326 -15.93 -7.02 -6.96
N ASP A 327 -16.21 -5.76 -7.28
CA ASP A 327 -15.33 -4.61 -7.02
C ASP A 327 -14.91 -4.52 -5.54
N LYS A 328 -15.89 -4.56 -4.61
CA LYS A 328 -15.62 -4.56 -3.16
C LYS A 328 -14.73 -5.74 -2.74
N ALA A 329 -14.90 -6.93 -3.34
CA ALA A 329 -14.08 -8.10 -3.07
C ALA A 329 -12.65 -7.99 -3.65
N VAL A 330 -12.49 -7.48 -4.88
CA VAL A 330 -11.18 -7.27 -5.52
C VAL A 330 -10.37 -6.24 -4.75
N ARG A 331 -10.96 -5.08 -4.45
CA ARG A 331 -10.28 -4.02 -3.68
C ARG A 331 -9.94 -4.50 -2.26
N ARG A 332 -10.81 -5.29 -1.62
CA ARG A 332 -10.48 -5.98 -0.34
C ARG A 332 -9.28 -6.91 -0.47
N ARG A 333 -9.20 -7.73 -1.54
CA ARG A 333 -8.08 -8.64 -1.77
C ARG A 333 -6.77 -7.89 -1.99
N VAL A 334 -6.75 -6.88 -2.86
CA VAL A 334 -5.56 -6.07 -3.14
C VAL A 334 -5.12 -5.31 -1.89
N GLY A 335 -6.04 -4.67 -1.17
CA GLY A 335 -5.73 -3.97 0.08
C GLY A 335 -5.29 -4.87 1.24
N ALA A 336 -5.56 -6.19 1.18
CA ALA A 336 -5.11 -7.19 2.16
C ALA A 336 -3.83 -7.93 1.75
N ARG A 337 -3.38 -7.79 0.50
CA ARG A 337 -2.15 -8.39 -0.03
C ARG A 337 -1.10 -7.32 -0.29
N ARG A 338 0.13 -7.75 -0.55
CA ARG A 338 1.30 -6.89 -0.76
C ARG A 338 2.11 -7.31 -2.00
N ASP A 339 1.43 -7.99 -2.92
CA ASP A 339 1.99 -8.66 -4.11
C ASP A 339 0.96 -8.75 -5.27
N LEU A 340 -0.05 -7.87 -5.27
CA LEU A 340 -1.08 -7.76 -6.33
C LEU A 340 -1.39 -6.28 -6.63
N GLU A 341 -1.59 -5.97 -7.91
CA GLU A 341 -2.14 -4.69 -8.39
C GLU A 341 -3.60 -4.86 -8.82
N LEU A 342 -4.36 -3.77 -8.91
CA LEU A 342 -5.75 -3.80 -9.38
C LEU A 342 -5.87 -4.22 -10.87
N THR A 343 -4.79 -4.05 -11.63
CA THR A 343 -4.65 -4.48 -13.03
C THR A 343 -4.36 -5.98 -13.19
N ASP A 344 -4.15 -6.74 -12.10
CA ASP A 344 -3.99 -8.20 -12.12
C ASP A 344 -5.31 -8.95 -12.39
N PHE A 345 -6.08 -8.56 -13.41
CA PHE A 345 -7.45 -9.05 -13.66
C PHE A 345 -7.57 -10.58 -13.64
N ASN A 346 -6.56 -11.29 -14.13
CA ASN A 346 -6.48 -12.76 -14.15
C ASN A 346 -6.41 -13.39 -12.74
N LYS A 347 -5.91 -12.66 -11.72
CA LYS A 347 -5.83 -13.10 -10.31
C LYS A 347 -7.17 -12.93 -9.55
N PHE A 348 -8.22 -12.48 -10.23
CA PHE A 348 -9.55 -12.24 -9.67
C PHE A 348 -10.66 -13.11 -10.31
N PHE A 349 -10.30 -14.09 -11.14
CA PHE A 349 -11.28 -14.99 -11.79
C PHE A 349 -12.19 -15.71 -10.78
N ASP A 350 -11.63 -16.18 -9.67
CA ASP A 350 -12.38 -16.81 -8.57
C ASP A 350 -13.35 -15.85 -7.87
N LEU A 351 -12.99 -14.57 -7.72
CA LEU A 351 -13.90 -13.53 -7.22
C LEU A 351 -15.02 -13.24 -8.23
N ARG A 352 -14.70 -13.20 -9.52
CA ARG A 352 -15.68 -13.01 -10.59
C ARG A 352 -16.72 -14.14 -10.55
N SER A 353 -16.28 -15.39 -10.52
CA SER A 353 -17.19 -16.53 -10.40
C SER A 353 -17.88 -16.64 -9.05
N THR A 354 -17.32 -16.10 -7.96
CA THR A 354 -17.99 -16.07 -6.65
C THR A 354 -19.14 -15.05 -6.60
N HIS A 355 -18.97 -13.89 -7.22
CA HIS A 355 -19.86 -12.73 -7.05
C HIS A 355 -20.73 -12.38 -8.27
N MET A 356 -20.30 -12.69 -9.50
CA MET A 356 -21.02 -12.35 -10.74
C MET A 356 -21.78 -13.53 -11.33
N ASP A 357 -21.14 -14.70 -11.45
CA ASP A 357 -21.74 -15.86 -12.13
C ASP A 357 -23.00 -16.38 -11.42
N SER A 358 -23.97 -16.90 -12.17
CA SER A 358 -25.26 -17.37 -11.64
C SER A 358 -25.14 -18.51 -10.62
N ILE A 359 -24.09 -19.33 -10.74
CA ILE A 359 -23.74 -20.42 -9.81
C ILE A 359 -22.80 -19.99 -8.68
N GLY A 360 -22.42 -18.71 -8.62
CA GLY A 360 -21.46 -18.18 -7.68
C GLY A 360 -21.92 -18.28 -6.23
N ALA A 361 -21.03 -18.68 -5.33
CA ALA A 361 -21.38 -18.96 -3.94
C ALA A 361 -22.07 -17.78 -3.23
N ALA A 362 -21.61 -16.54 -3.46
CA ALA A 362 -22.24 -15.35 -2.87
C ALA A 362 -23.61 -15.05 -3.50
N VAL A 363 -23.77 -15.30 -4.81
CA VAL A 363 -25.03 -15.13 -5.54
C VAL A 363 -26.09 -16.12 -5.02
N VAL A 364 -25.74 -17.40 -4.93
CA VAL A 364 -26.64 -18.47 -4.45
C VAL A 364 -27.01 -18.26 -2.98
N GLN A 365 -26.04 -17.90 -2.12
CA GLN A 365 -26.32 -17.58 -0.72
C GLN A 365 -27.27 -16.38 -0.57
N ARG A 366 -27.06 -15.29 -1.34
CA ARG A 366 -27.94 -14.11 -1.24
C ARG A 366 -29.33 -14.35 -1.84
N ALA A 367 -29.45 -15.14 -2.91
CA ALA A 367 -30.75 -15.59 -3.42
C ALA A 367 -31.51 -16.47 -2.40
N SER A 368 -30.79 -17.35 -1.70
CA SER A 368 -31.35 -18.16 -0.61
C SER A 368 -31.84 -17.29 0.56
N ALA A 369 -31.11 -16.23 0.91
CA ALA A 369 -31.50 -15.28 1.96
C ALA A 369 -32.62 -14.31 1.55
N ALA A 370 -32.72 -13.97 0.26
CA ALA A 370 -33.79 -13.13 -0.29
C ALA A 370 -35.11 -13.88 -0.48
N THR A 371 -35.08 -15.21 -0.51
CA THR A 371 -36.28 -16.03 -0.55
C THR A 371 -36.97 -16.01 0.82
N PRO A 372 -38.27 -15.64 0.94
CA PRO A 372 -39.00 -15.67 2.21
C PRO A 372 -39.34 -17.12 2.59
N GLY A 373 -38.32 -17.86 3.04
CA GLY A 373 -38.46 -19.24 3.48
C GLY A 373 -39.40 -19.37 4.67
N LYS A 374 -40.29 -20.36 4.63
CA LYS A 374 -41.08 -20.79 5.81
C LYS A 374 -40.12 -21.00 6.99
N PRO A 375 -40.48 -20.60 8.22
CA PRO A 375 -39.55 -20.57 9.34
C PRO A 375 -38.91 -21.93 9.58
N SER A 376 -37.58 -21.99 9.47
CA SER A 376 -36.82 -23.23 9.59
C SER A 376 -37.05 -23.85 10.97
N ALA A 377 -37.52 -25.10 10.98
CA ALA A 377 -37.96 -25.81 12.19
C ALA A 377 -36.82 -26.19 13.16
N THR A 378 -35.58 -25.79 12.88
CA THR A 378 -34.39 -26.03 13.70
C THR A 378 -34.06 -24.89 14.67
N SER A 379 -34.79 -23.77 14.62
CA SER A 379 -34.84 -22.86 15.78
C SER A 379 -35.48 -23.62 16.94
N ARG A 380 -34.67 -24.01 17.94
CA ARG A 380 -35.15 -24.64 19.17
C ARG A 380 -36.22 -23.71 19.74
N LYS A 381 -37.48 -24.17 19.78
CA LYS A 381 -38.60 -23.38 20.29
C LYS A 381 -38.20 -22.78 21.63
N ARG A 382 -38.09 -21.44 21.70
CA ARG A 382 -38.22 -20.75 22.99
C ARG A 382 -39.59 -21.18 23.51
N LEU A 383 -39.60 -22.02 24.54
CA LEU A 383 -40.84 -22.53 25.13
C LEU A 383 -41.68 -21.31 25.50
N SER A 384 -42.79 -21.13 24.78
CA SER A 384 -43.63 -19.95 24.93
C SER A 384 -44.16 -19.93 26.36
N GLU A 385 -43.75 -18.91 27.10
CA GLU A 385 -43.94 -18.84 28.55
C GLU A 385 -45.41 -19.04 28.96
N PRO A 386 -45.68 -19.64 30.13
CA PRO A 386 -47.02 -19.64 30.71
C PRO A 386 -47.61 -18.23 30.79
N CYS A 387 -48.90 -18.10 30.51
CA CYS A 387 -49.60 -16.84 30.60
C CYS A 387 -49.94 -16.54 32.06
N ASN A 388 -49.16 -15.67 32.71
CA ASN A 388 -49.39 -15.25 34.10
C ASN A 388 -50.83 -14.72 34.29
N ARG A 389 -51.30 -13.84 33.41
CA ARG A 389 -52.69 -13.34 33.42
C ARG A 389 -53.73 -14.46 33.35
N TRP A 390 -53.50 -15.56 32.63
CA TRP A 390 -54.43 -16.68 32.61
C TRP A 390 -54.37 -17.49 33.91
N ASN A 391 -53.16 -17.68 34.45
CA ASN A 391 -52.92 -18.30 35.75
C ASN A 391 -53.51 -17.50 36.93
N GLU A 392 -53.67 -16.20 36.78
CA GLU A 392 -54.37 -15.27 37.69
C GLU A 392 -55.89 -15.23 37.43
N GLY A 393 -56.39 -15.81 36.34
CA GLY A 393 -57.79 -15.73 35.92
C GLY A 393 -58.19 -14.43 35.19
N LEU A 394 -57.23 -13.56 34.89
CA LEU A 394 -57.37 -12.23 34.28
C LEU A 394 -57.09 -12.20 32.76
N CYS A 395 -57.06 -13.35 32.09
CA CYS A 395 -56.93 -13.45 30.62
C CYS A 395 -58.29 -13.80 30.00
N THR A 396 -58.79 -12.91 29.14
CA THR A 396 -60.08 -13.05 28.43
C THR A 396 -59.95 -13.60 27.01
N LEU A 397 -58.73 -13.85 26.54
CA LEU A 397 -58.45 -14.45 25.23
C LEU A 397 -58.58 -15.97 25.29
N GLU A 398 -58.89 -16.61 24.16
CA GLU A 398 -58.78 -18.06 24.03
C GLU A 398 -57.30 -18.52 24.03
N SER A 399 -57.04 -19.79 24.34
CA SER A 399 -55.70 -20.39 24.32
C SER A 399 -55.06 -20.41 22.93
N THR A 400 -55.87 -20.33 21.87
CA THR A 400 -55.51 -20.20 20.46
C THR A 400 -55.15 -18.76 20.06
N GLN A 401 -55.62 -17.77 20.82
CA GLN A 401 -55.48 -16.34 20.54
C GLN A 401 -54.45 -15.66 21.45
N CYS A 402 -54.14 -16.25 22.61
CA CYS A 402 -53.15 -15.71 23.53
C CYS A 402 -51.71 -15.95 23.04
N ARG A 403 -50.85 -14.92 23.12
CA ARG A 403 -49.42 -15.00 22.77
C ARG A 403 -48.58 -15.86 23.74
N ARG A 404 -49.12 -16.23 24.90
CA ARG A 404 -48.47 -17.06 25.94
C ARG A 404 -49.35 -18.28 26.26
N LEU A 405 -48.74 -19.38 26.70
CA LEU A 405 -49.46 -20.65 26.87
C LEU A 405 -50.44 -20.63 28.04
N HIS A 406 -51.66 -21.11 27.80
CA HIS A 406 -52.66 -21.36 28.84
C HIS A 406 -52.39 -22.71 29.53
N VAL A 407 -51.28 -22.74 30.27
CA VAL A 407 -50.80 -23.86 31.10
C VAL A 407 -50.41 -23.34 32.49
N CYS A 408 -50.46 -24.22 33.50
CA CYS A 408 -50.14 -23.90 34.87
C CYS A 408 -48.68 -23.42 35.01
N SER A 409 -48.45 -22.26 35.63
CA SER A 409 -47.10 -21.70 35.80
C SER A 409 -46.24 -22.45 36.83
N LYS A 410 -46.80 -23.38 37.61
CA LYS A 410 -46.06 -24.26 38.54
C LYS A 410 -45.58 -25.55 37.86
N CYS A 411 -46.49 -26.32 37.28
CA CYS A 411 -46.21 -27.67 36.75
C CYS A 411 -46.23 -27.78 35.22
N LEU A 412 -46.41 -26.66 34.49
CA LEU A 412 -46.48 -26.56 33.03
C LEU A 412 -47.57 -27.42 32.35
N SER A 413 -48.48 -28.02 33.13
CA SER A 413 -49.58 -28.84 32.63
C SER A 413 -50.77 -27.98 32.20
N SER A 414 -51.56 -28.46 31.25
CA SER A 414 -52.81 -27.83 30.83
C SER A 414 -53.97 -28.11 31.79
N GLY A 415 -55.10 -27.43 31.59
CA GLY A 415 -56.38 -27.72 32.25
C GLY A 415 -56.64 -27.01 33.59
N HIS A 416 -55.62 -26.48 34.26
CA HIS A 416 -55.77 -25.77 35.54
C HIS A 416 -54.82 -24.58 35.67
N LYS A 417 -55.19 -23.59 36.50
CA LYS A 417 -54.38 -22.38 36.76
C LYS A 417 -53.45 -22.59 37.95
N ASN A 418 -52.47 -21.70 38.11
CA ASN A 418 -51.54 -21.66 39.25
C ASN A 418 -52.23 -21.81 40.63
N ASN A 419 -53.39 -21.18 40.84
CA ASN A 419 -54.12 -21.27 42.11
C ASN A 419 -54.81 -22.64 42.31
N ASP A 420 -55.21 -23.28 41.22
CA ASP A 420 -55.93 -24.57 41.19
C ASP A 420 -54.96 -25.76 41.04
N CYS A 421 -53.65 -25.52 41.15
CA CYS A 421 -52.61 -26.52 41.00
C CYS A 421 -52.59 -27.48 42.20
N PRO A 422 -52.79 -28.81 42.00
CA PRO A 422 -52.43 -29.78 43.04
C PRO A 422 -50.92 -29.66 43.33
N LYS A 423 -50.54 -29.92 44.58
CA LYS A 423 -49.14 -29.89 45.03
C LYS A 423 -48.36 -31.11 44.56
#